data_AF-A0A941RPC2-F1
#
_entry.id   AF-A0A941RPC2-F1
#
_cell.length_a   1.000
_cell.length_b   1.000
_cell.length_c   1.000
_cell.angle_alpha   90.00
_cell.angle_beta   90.00
_cell.angle_gamma   90.00
#
_symmetry.space_group_name_H-M   'P 1'
#
loop_
_entity.id
_entity.type
_entity.pdbx_description
1 polymer ?
#
loop_
_entity_poly.entity_id
_entity_poly.type
_entity_poly.pdbx_seq_one_letter_code
_entity_poly.pdbx_strand_id
1 'polypeptide(L)'
;MRSLAMRLIQTLLAALAVTALTASSAFAAEGHGVSPSVYELMVFVIAVFVGYYVVWSVTPALHTPLMSVTNAISSVIVVGALLAVGVSLTASDSGIARVFGFLALTMASVNIFGGFLVTNRMLSMYKKKEPPPSKKEV
;
A
#
# COMPACT_ATOMS: atom_id res chain seq x y z
N MET A 1 -6.54 27.22 -35.98
CA MET A 1 -7.41 26.61 -34.94
C MET A 1 -6.75 25.45 -34.20
N ARG A 2 -6.00 24.55 -34.86
CA ARG A 2 -5.28 23.44 -34.20
C ARG A 2 -4.19 23.86 -33.17
N SER A 3 -3.60 25.05 -33.31
CA SER A 3 -2.58 25.57 -32.38
C SER A 3 -3.14 26.08 -31.06
N LEU A 4 -4.42 26.50 -31.02
CA LEU A 4 -5.03 27.12 -29.84
C LEU A 4 -5.56 26.05 -28.87
N ALA A 5 -6.18 25.01 -29.41
CA ALA A 5 -6.61 23.84 -28.65
C ALA A 5 -5.42 23.10 -27.99
N MET A 6 -4.29 22.98 -28.72
CA MET A 6 -3.09 22.34 -28.20
C MET A 6 -2.43 23.16 -27.08
N ARG A 7 -2.39 24.50 -27.21
CA ARG A 7 -1.90 25.39 -26.15
C ARG A 7 -2.79 25.36 -24.90
N LEU A 8 -4.12 25.30 -25.06
CA LEU A 8 -5.06 25.17 -23.94
C LEU A 8 -4.86 23.87 -23.17
N ILE A 9 -4.75 22.74 -23.88
CA ILE A 9 -4.49 21.43 -23.25
C ILE A 9 -3.16 21.44 -22.50
N GLN A 10 -2.13 22.05 -23.07
CA GLN A 10 -0.79 22.10 -22.49
C GLN A 10 -0.70 23.02 -21.26
N THR A 11 -1.43 24.14 -21.26
CA THR A 11 -1.57 24.99 -20.06
C THR A 11 -2.36 24.31 -18.94
N LEU A 12 -3.37 23.49 -19.29
CA LEU A 12 -4.18 22.76 -18.32
C LEU A 12 -3.41 21.61 -17.68
N LEU A 13 -2.61 20.89 -18.48
CA LEU A 13 -1.67 19.87 -17.97
C LEU A 13 -0.58 20.49 -17.08
N ALA A 14 -0.04 21.64 -17.47
CA ALA A 14 0.96 22.35 -16.68
C ALA A 14 0.41 22.82 -15.32
N ALA A 15 -0.82 23.34 -15.28
CA ALA A 15 -1.48 23.76 -14.05
C ALA A 15 -1.72 22.57 -13.09
N LEU A 16 -2.15 21.42 -13.62
CA LEU A 16 -2.33 20.19 -12.83
C LEU A 16 -0.99 19.70 -12.24
N ALA A 17 0.08 19.73 -13.03
CA ALA A 17 1.42 19.33 -12.59
C ALA A 17 1.98 20.27 -11.49
N VAL A 18 1.77 21.59 -11.62
CA VAL A 18 2.18 22.57 -10.60
C VAL A 18 1.43 22.37 -9.29
N THR A 19 0.13 22.07 -9.35
CA THR A 19 -0.71 21.84 -8.16
C THR A 19 -0.32 20.54 -7.44
N ALA A 20 0.05 19.49 -8.18
CA ALA A 20 0.54 18.23 -7.59
C ALA A 20 1.93 18.40 -6.93
N LEU A 21 2.79 19.24 -7.49
CA LEU A 21 4.12 19.50 -6.95
C LEU A 21 4.06 20.32 -5.64
N THR A 22 3.15 21.30 -5.54
CA THR A 22 2.97 22.08 -4.30
C THR A 22 2.29 21.29 -3.19
N ALA A 23 1.41 20.33 -3.52
CA ALA A 23 0.82 19.43 -2.53
C ALA A 23 1.86 18.56 -1.81
N SER A 24 2.94 18.15 -2.51
CA SER A 24 4.05 17.42 -1.91
C SER A 24 4.87 18.28 -0.93
N SER A 25 4.93 19.60 -1.15
CA SER A 25 5.66 20.52 -0.28
C SER A 25 4.92 20.88 1.01
N ALA A 26 3.61 20.64 1.07
CA ALA A 26 2.81 20.92 2.26
C ALA A 26 3.10 19.97 3.43
N PHE A 27 3.53 18.73 3.16
CA PHE A 27 4.00 17.80 4.20
C PHE A 27 5.44 18.07 4.66
N ALA A 28 6.23 18.79 3.86
CA ALA A 28 7.62 19.15 4.18
C ALA A 28 7.73 20.45 5.02
N ALA A 29 6.60 21.13 5.27
CA ALA A 29 6.56 22.45 5.88
C ALA A 29 6.50 22.44 7.42
N GLU A 30 6.64 21.29 8.07
CA GLU A 30 6.90 21.24 9.51
C GLU A 30 8.41 21.33 9.76
N GLY A 31 8.86 22.57 9.98
CA GLY A 31 10.25 22.94 10.20
C GLY A 31 10.92 22.10 11.28
N HIS A 32 11.80 21.20 10.85
CA HIS A 32 12.85 20.63 11.66
C HIS A 32 14.14 20.86 10.88
N GLY A 33 15.15 21.50 11.50
CA GLY A 33 16.49 21.70 10.93
C GLY A 33 17.29 20.40 10.77
N VAL A 34 16.59 19.31 10.43
CA VAL A 34 17.05 17.94 10.39
C VAL A 34 16.99 17.51 8.92
N SER A 35 18.06 16.88 8.42
CA SER A 35 18.09 16.41 7.05
C SER A 35 16.99 15.35 6.80
N PRO A 36 16.36 15.31 5.61
CA PRO A 36 15.30 14.36 5.29
C PRO A 36 15.67 12.90 5.57
N SER A 37 16.93 12.52 5.30
CA SER A 37 17.45 11.18 5.57
C SER A 37 17.50 10.84 7.07
N VAL A 38 17.81 11.82 7.93
CA VAL A 38 17.82 11.61 9.39
C VAL A 38 16.38 11.49 9.90
N TYR A 39 15.45 12.25 9.33
CA TYR A 39 14.02 12.12 9.64
C TYR A 39 13.47 10.74 9.23
N GLU A 40 13.74 10.27 8.02
CA GLU A 40 13.36 8.92 7.56
C GLU A 40 13.97 7.82 8.42
N LEU A 41 15.22 7.98 8.84
CA LEU A 41 15.88 7.06 9.76
C LEU A 41 15.21 7.03 11.15
N MET A 42 14.81 8.19 11.67
CA MET A 42 14.06 8.26 12.93
C MET A 42 12.71 7.53 12.82
N VAL A 43 11.96 7.78 11.74
CA VAL A 43 10.69 7.10 11.48
C VAL A 43 10.90 5.59 11.33
N PHE A 44 11.96 5.17 10.62
CA PHE A 44 12.30 3.76 10.46
C PHE A 44 12.59 3.08 11.80
N VAL A 45 13.42 3.69 12.66
CA VAL A 45 13.76 3.13 13.97
C VAL A 45 12.51 3.02 14.86
N ILE A 46 11.67 4.05 14.89
CA ILE A 46 10.42 4.02 15.67
C ILE A 46 9.47 2.95 15.13
N ALA A 47 9.35 2.81 13.80
CA ALA A 47 8.50 1.79 13.18
C ALA A 47 8.94 0.36 13.54
N VAL A 48 10.26 0.09 13.65
CA VAL A 48 10.78 -1.21 14.09
C VAL A 48 10.35 -1.53 15.52
N PHE A 49 10.46 -0.56 16.45
CA PHE A 49 9.99 -0.75 17.82
C PHE A 49 8.50 -1.05 17.87
N VAL A 50 7.67 -0.28 17.17
CA VAL A 50 6.23 -0.52 17.10
C VAL A 50 5.93 -1.90 16.53
N GLY A 51 6.59 -2.30 15.44
CA GLY A 51 6.43 -3.62 14.82
C GLY A 51 6.77 -4.77 15.79
N TYR A 52 7.85 -4.63 16.56
CA TYR A 52 8.23 -5.61 17.57
C TYR A 52 7.13 -5.80 18.63
N TYR A 53 6.66 -4.72 19.26
CA TYR A 53 5.64 -4.79 20.31
C TYR A 53 4.28 -5.28 19.79
N VAL A 54 3.93 -4.95 18.55
CA VAL A 54 2.69 -5.44 17.90
C VAL A 54 2.70 -6.95 17.73
N VAL A 55 3.82 -7.53 17.27
CA VAL A 55 3.92 -8.99 17.04
C VAL A 55 4.07 -9.77 18.34
N TRP A 56 4.76 -9.21 19.34
CA TRP A 56 4.98 -9.88 20.63
C TRP A 56 3.70 -10.01 21.48
N SER A 57 2.68 -9.22 21.21
CA SER A 57 1.44 -9.17 22.01
C SER A 57 0.33 -10.11 21.53
N VAL A 58 0.67 -11.15 20.75
CA VAL A 58 -0.31 -12.07 20.15
C VAL A 58 -0.34 -13.42 20.87
N THR A 59 -1.53 -14.00 21.02
CA THR A 59 -1.67 -15.32 21.66
C THR A 59 -1.06 -16.44 20.81
N PRO A 60 -0.44 -17.49 21.41
CA PRO A 60 0.31 -18.51 20.67
C PRO A 60 -0.46 -19.25 19.56
N ALA A 61 -1.77 -19.41 19.72
CA ALA A 61 -2.63 -20.04 18.71
C ALA A 61 -2.71 -19.26 17.39
N LEU A 62 -2.33 -17.98 17.39
CA LEU A 62 -2.44 -17.07 16.25
C LEU A 62 -1.13 -16.84 15.50
N HIS A 63 0.00 -17.43 15.89
CA HIS A 63 1.27 -17.23 15.15
C HIS A 63 1.18 -17.70 13.69
N THR A 64 0.45 -18.78 13.42
CA THR A 64 0.27 -19.28 12.04
C THR A 64 -0.65 -18.35 11.21
N PRO A 65 -1.81 -17.90 11.71
CA PRO A 65 -2.58 -16.83 11.08
C PRO A 65 -1.79 -15.51 10.91
N LEU A 66 -1.00 -15.14 11.93
CA LEU A 66 -0.19 -13.92 11.91
C LEU A 66 0.86 -13.98 10.79
N MET A 67 1.48 -15.14 10.58
CA MET A 67 2.41 -15.35 9.47
C MET A 67 1.74 -15.12 8.11
N SER A 68 0.47 -15.51 7.95
CA SER A 68 -0.29 -15.22 6.73
C SER A 68 -0.61 -13.72 6.57
N VAL A 69 -0.91 -13.04 7.67
CA VAL A 69 -1.18 -11.59 7.67
C VAL A 69 0.08 -10.79 7.34
N THR A 70 1.22 -11.11 7.93
CA THR A 70 2.48 -10.40 7.63
C THR A 70 2.90 -10.61 6.19
N ASN A 71 2.60 -11.77 5.59
CA ASN A 71 2.77 -11.98 4.16
C ASN A 71 1.89 -11.04 3.32
N ALA A 72 0.62 -10.83 3.70
CA ALA A 72 -0.26 -9.86 3.03
C ALA A 72 0.24 -8.42 3.19
N ILE A 73 0.67 -8.03 4.41
CA ILE A 73 1.16 -6.68 4.74
C ILE A 73 2.44 -6.33 3.97
N SER A 74 3.29 -7.32 3.66
CA SER A 74 4.49 -7.10 2.85
C SER A 74 4.19 -6.49 1.47
N SER A 75 2.94 -6.56 1.01
CA SER A 75 2.47 -6.00 -0.26
C SER A 75 2.40 -4.46 -0.30
N VAL A 76 2.97 -3.74 0.67
CA VAL A 76 3.13 -2.28 0.64
C VAL A 76 3.87 -1.78 -0.62
N ILE A 77 4.65 -2.67 -1.26
CA ILE A 77 5.23 -2.52 -2.61
C ILE A 77 4.22 -2.07 -3.69
N VAL A 78 2.92 -2.28 -3.50
CA VAL A 78 1.87 -1.76 -4.41
C VAL A 78 1.97 -0.24 -4.61
N VAL A 79 2.37 0.50 -3.57
CA VAL A 79 2.55 1.96 -3.63
C VAL A 79 3.67 2.31 -4.60
N GLY A 80 4.80 1.60 -4.52
CA GLY A 80 5.92 1.76 -5.45
C GLY A 80 5.56 1.38 -6.89
N ALA A 81 4.78 0.31 -7.07
CA ALA A 81 4.32 -0.12 -8.40
C ALA A 81 3.39 0.92 -9.05
N LEU A 82 2.49 1.53 -8.27
CA LEU A 82 1.61 2.61 -8.73
C LEU A 82 2.41 3.85 -9.13
N LEU A 83 3.44 4.21 -8.36
CA LEU A 83 4.35 5.31 -8.74
C LEU A 83 5.12 5.01 -10.02
N ALA A 84 5.63 3.79 -10.20
CA ALA A 84 6.35 3.39 -11.42
C ALA A 84 5.47 3.46 -12.68
N VAL A 85 4.22 3.00 -12.60
CA VAL A 85 3.25 3.11 -13.70
C VAL A 85 2.81 4.56 -13.91
N GLY A 86 2.62 5.34 -12.84
CA GLY A 86 2.18 6.72 -12.88
C GLY A 86 3.22 7.69 -13.47
N VAL A 87 4.50 7.54 -13.12
CA VAL A 87 5.61 8.33 -13.67
C VAL A 87 5.80 8.05 -15.18
N SER A 88 5.48 6.84 -15.63
CA SER A 88 5.52 6.46 -17.05
C SER A 88 4.44 7.15 -17.90
N LEU A 89 3.45 7.83 -17.29
CA LEU A 89 2.43 8.62 -18.01
C LEU A 89 2.91 10.03 -18.36
N THR A 90 3.93 10.55 -17.68
CA THR A 90 4.44 11.92 -17.86
C THR A 90 5.76 11.97 -18.64
N ALA A 91 6.55 10.90 -18.63
CA ALA A 91 7.78 10.79 -19.40
C ALA A 91 7.56 9.95 -20.67
N SER A 92 7.69 10.58 -21.83
CA SER A 92 7.40 10.00 -23.16
C SER A 92 8.27 8.80 -23.58
N ASP A 93 9.17 8.30 -22.73
CA ASP A 93 10.24 7.36 -23.13
C ASP A 93 10.50 6.19 -22.16
N SER A 94 9.54 5.81 -21.30
CA SER A 94 9.76 4.69 -20.35
C SER A 94 8.80 3.50 -20.55
N GLY A 95 8.68 3.01 -21.79
CA GLY A 95 7.89 1.80 -22.09
C GLY A 95 8.28 0.59 -21.21
N ILE A 96 9.57 0.46 -20.89
CA ILE A 96 10.12 -0.58 -20.02
C ILE A 96 9.61 -0.43 -18.57
N ALA A 97 9.66 0.78 -18.00
CA ALA A 97 9.18 1.04 -16.65
C ALA A 97 7.68 0.76 -16.50
N ARG A 98 6.91 1.00 -17.57
CA ARG A 98 5.48 0.69 -17.60
C ARG A 98 5.20 -0.81 -17.58
N VAL A 99 5.96 -1.61 -18.33
CA VAL A 99 5.84 -3.08 -18.34
C VAL A 99 6.22 -3.65 -16.98
N PHE A 100 7.35 -3.23 -16.41
CA PHE A 100 7.76 -3.69 -15.08
C PHE A 100 6.84 -3.21 -13.97
N GLY A 101 6.33 -1.98 -14.04
CA GLY A 101 5.35 -1.45 -13.09
C GLY A 101 4.03 -2.21 -13.16
N PHE A 102 3.55 -2.55 -14.36
CA PHE A 102 2.35 -3.38 -14.53
C PHE A 102 2.53 -4.80 -13.98
N LEU A 103 3.69 -5.41 -14.23
CA LEU A 103 4.02 -6.73 -13.69
C LEU A 103 4.13 -6.70 -12.16
N ALA A 104 4.80 -5.68 -11.60
CA ALA A 104 4.91 -5.47 -10.17
C ALA A 104 3.53 -5.25 -9.52
N LEU A 105 2.64 -4.49 -10.16
CA LEU A 105 1.28 -4.25 -9.68
C LEU A 105 0.46 -5.55 -9.68
N THR A 106 0.59 -6.36 -10.74
CA THR A 106 -0.07 -7.66 -10.84
C THR A 106 0.42 -8.60 -9.74
N MET A 107 1.73 -8.71 -9.53
CA MET A 107 2.32 -9.53 -8.46
C MET A 107 1.91 -9.04 -7.06
N ALA A 108 1.91 -7.72 -6.83
CA ALA A 108 1.47 -7.14 -5.57
C ALA A 108 -0.01 -7.47 -5.30
N SER A 109 -0.88 -7.41 -6.32
CA SER A 109 -2.29 -7.76 -6.17
C SER A 109 -2.50 -9.22 -5.73
N VAL A 110 -1.74 -10.16 -6.29
CA VAL A 110 -1.83 -11.58 -5.90
C VAL A 110 -1.43 -11.78 -4.44
N ASN A 111 -0.40 -11.07 -3.97
CA ASN A 111 0.04 -11.18 -2.57
C ASN A 111 -0.97 -10.57 -1.58
N ILE A 112 -1.60 -9.44 -1.95
CA ILE A 112 -2.71 -8.83 -1.19
C ILE A 112 -3.87 -9.84 -1.08
N PHE A 113 -4.46 -10.22 -2.22
CA PHE A 113 -5.68 -11.02 -2.22
C PHE A 113 -5.43 -12.45 -1.71
N GLY A 114 -4.31 -13.06 -2.08
CA GLY A 114 -3.92 -14.39 -1.60
C GLY A 114 -3.66 -14.42 -0.10
N GLY A 115 -2.91 -13.45 0.42
CA GLY A 115 -2.60 -13.37 1.85
C GLY A 115 -3.85 -13.14 2.72
N PHE A 116 -4.79 -12.30 2.29
CA PHE A 116 -6.04 -12.06 3.02
C PHE A 116 -7.02 -13.24 2.91
N LEU A 117 -7.10 -13.92 1.77
CA LEU A 117 -7.97 -15.09 1.60
C LEU A 117 -7.54 -16.27 2.48
N VAL A 118 -6.24 -16.55 2.54
CA VAL A 118 -5.69 -17.61 3.41
C VAL A 118 -5.91 -17.26 4.88
N THR A 119 -5.64 -16.02 5.27
CA THR A 119 -5.89 -15.54 6.64
C THR A 119 -7.37 -15.71 7.02
N ASN A 120 -8.30 -15.30 6.15
CA ASN A 120 -9.73 -15.43 6.43
C ASN A 120 -10.15 -16.90 6.59
N ARG A 121 -9.60 -17.81 5.78
CA ARG A 121 -9.82 -19.25 5.93
C ARG A 121 -9.29 -19.76 7.28
N MET A 122 -8.10 -19.34 7.69
CA MET A 122 -7.51 -19.73 8.98
C MET A 122 -8.31 -19.19 10.18
N LEU A 123 -8.75 -17.93 10.12
CA LEU A 123 -9.53 -17.32 11.20
C LEU A 123 -10.99 -17.83 11.24
N SER A 124 -11.54 -18.27 10.12
CA SER A 124 -12.88 -18.87 10.06
C SER A 124 -12.99 -20.16 10.87
N MET A 125 -11.88 -20.87 11.07
CA MET A 125 -11.80 -22.10 11.87
C MET A 125 -11.86 -21.85 13.38
N TYR A 126 -11.62 -20.61 13.83
CA TYR A 126 -11.75 -20.20 15.23
C TYR A 126 -13.15 -19.61 15.56
N LYS A 127 -14.04 -19.47 14.57
CA LYS A 127 -15.42 -19.08 14.80
C LYS A 127 -16.23 -20.29 15.28
N LYS A 128 -16.87 -20.19 16.45
CA LYS A 128 -17.75 -21.23 16.98
C LYS A 128 -18.84 -21.57 15.95
N LYS A 129 -18.93 -22.84 15.58
CA LYS A 129 -20.05 -23.39 14.81
C LYS A 129 -21.32 -23.25 15.66
N GLU A 130 -22.40 -22.73 15.10
CA GLU A 130 -23.68 -22.62 15.80
C GLU A 130 -24.09 -24.00 16.35
N PRO A 131 -24.52 -24.09 17.62
CA PRO A 131 -24.97 -25.35 18.18
C PRO A 131 -26.24 -25.80 17.45
N PRO A 132 -26.38 -27.11 17.15
CA PRO A 132 -27.58 -27.63 16.49
C PRO A 132 -28.82 -27.31 17.35
N PRO A 133 -29.98 -27.00 16.74
CA PRO A 133 -31.19 -26.65 17.47
C PRO A 133 -31.56 -27.80 18.40
N SER A 134 -31.72 -27.50 19.70
CA SER A 134 -32.10 -28.52 20.68
C SER A 134 -33.47 -29.07 20.33
N LYS A 135 -33.54 -30.38 20.08
CA LYS A 135 -34.82 -31.07 20.00
C LYS A 135 -35.45 -30.96 21.38
N LYS A 136 -36.56 -30.24 21.48
CA LYS A 136 -37.46 -30.34 22.62
C LYS A 136 -38.12 -31.71 22.51
N GLU A 137 -37.60 -32.69 23.24
CA GLU A 137 -38.33 -33.92 23.50
C GLU A 137 -39.53 -33.55 24.39
N VAL A 138 -40.72 -33.90 23.92
CA VAL A 138 -42.02 -33.74 24.60
C VAL A 138 -42.43 -35.11 25.11
#